data_AF-A0A2X2JMB9-F1
#
_entry.id   AF-A0A2X2JMB9-F1
#
_cell.length_a   1.000
_cell.length_b   1.000
_cell.length_c   1.000
_cell.angle_alpha   90.00
_cell.angle_beta   90.00
_cell.angle_gamma   90.00
#
_symmetry.space_group_name_H-M   'P 1'
#
loop_
_entity.id
_entity.type
_entity.pdbx_description
1 polymer ?
#
loop_
_entity_poly.entity_id
_entity_poly.type
_entity_poly.pdbx_seq_one_letter_code
_entity_poly.pdbx_strand_id
1 'polypeptide(L)'
;MKRKIALVLICMLVLVVLFSISKGSKGVKYDDFRFITYEHSGEGVEIGSFSKIDKKGVLWVFLKRSKDSAYYKYQLSANEIEKLSIFSSKKLEDFVIRKQLDQGIGYAGSSNFLGLKLGNDEDKICFIKPFMDKDFNDAMMMLEDKVFKQSDSNKISRFNIDFVSIKRDILKQERINFYLPQKQLPPKILKW
;
A
#
# COMPACT_ATOMS: atom_id res chain seq x y z
N MET A 1 -32.26 -48.00 2.18
CA MET A 1 -32.12 -47.05 3.31
C MET A 1 -30.69 -46.50 3.46
N LYS A 2 -29.65 -47.35 3.51
CA LYS A 2 -28.23 -46.94 3.69
C LYS A 2 -27.68 -45.92 2.67
N ARG A 3 -28.03 -46.03 1.38
CA ARG A 3 -27.59 -45.08 0.32
C ARG A 3 -28.11 -43.65 0.51
N LYS A 4 -29.34 -43.49 1.02
CA LYS A 4 -29.93 -42.16 1.28
C LYS A 4 -29.25 -41.47 2.46
N ILE A 5 -28.86 -42.24 3.49
CA ILE A 5 -28.14 -41.75 4.67
C ILE A 5 -26.72 -41.27 4.28
N ALA A 6 -26.02 -42.02 3.43
CA ALA A 6 -24.70 -41.63 2.93
C ALA A 6 -24.73 -40.32 2.11
N LEU A 7 -25.75 -40.13 1.26
CA LEU A 7 -25.90 -38.91 0.47
C LEU A 7 -26.13 -37.67 1.34
N VAL A 8 -26.96 -37.81 2.39
CA VAL A 8 -27.25 -36.73 3.35
C VAL A 8 -26.00 -36.35 4.15
N LEU A 9 -25.20 -37.33 4.55
CA LEU A 9 -23.92 -37.09 5.25
C LEU A 9 -22.91 -36.35 4.36
N ILE A 10 -22.81 -36.71 3.09
CA ILE A 10 -21.91 -36.03 2.13
C ILE A 10 -22.37 -34.58 1.90
N CYS A 11 -23.67 -34.34 1.71
CA CYS A 11 -24.21 -32.98 1.58
C CYS A 11 -23.94 -32.13 2.83
N MET A 12 -24.12 -32.69 4.03
CA MET A 12 -23.79 -32.00 5.29
C MET A 12 -22.29 -31.67 5.39
N LEU A 13 -21.42 -32.61 5.00
CA LEU A 13 -19.96 -32.38 5.02
C LEU A 13 -19.56 -31.26 4.05
N VAL A 14 -20.13 -31.26 2.83
CA VAL A 14 -19.89 -30.22 1.83
C VAL A 14 -20.40 -28.86 2.31
N LEU A 15 -21.58 -28.80 2.94
CA LEU A 15 -22.11 -27.58 3.53
C LEU A 15 -21.23 -27.03 4.66
N VAL A 16 -20.71 -27.89 5.54
CA VAL A 16 -19.79 -27.49 6.63
C VAL A 16 -18.46 -26.97 6.08
N VAL A 17 -17.92 -27.60 5.03
CA VAL A 17 -16.71 -27.12 4.35
C VAL A 17 -16.96 -25.78 3.67
N LEU A 18 -18.08 -25.63 2.95
CA LEU A 18 -18.46 -24.36 2.31
C LEU A 18 -18.70 -23.23 3.33
N PHE A 19 -19.30 -23.52 4.48
CA PHE A 19 -19.48 -22.55 5.57
C PHE A 19 -18.18 -22.18 6.30
N SER A 20 -17.21 -23.11 6.35
CA SER A 20 -15.91 -22.82 6.94
C SER A 20 -15.06 -21.90 6.05
N ILE A 21 -15.26 -21.98 4.72
CA ILE A 21 -14.61 -21.10 3.75
C ILE A 21 -15.28 -19.71 3.71
N SER A 22 -16.56 -19.60 4.09
CA SER A 22 -17.33 -18.34 4.05
C SER A 22 -17.21 -17.46 5.30
N LYS A 23 -16.35 -17.81 6.27
CA LYS A 23 -15.91 -16.83 7.28
C LYS A 23 -15.06 -15.76 6.59
N GLY A 24 -15.76 -14.79 5.99
CA GLY A 24 -15.17 -13.55 5.52
C GLY A 24 -14.29 -13.00 6.63
N SER A 25 -13.06 -12.62 6.27
CA SER A 25 -12.08 -12.12 7.22
C SER A 25 -12.74 -11.09 8.13
N LYS A 26 -12.69 -11.30 9.45
CA LYS A 26 -12.90 -10.25 10.45
C LYS A 26 -11.72 -9.25 10.44
N GLY A 27 -11.13 -9.01 9.27
CA GLY A 27 -10.03 -8.10 9.07
C GLY A 27 -10.53 -6.67 9.14
N VAL A 28 -9.65 -5.80 9.61
CA VAL A 28 -9.83 -4.35 9.59
C VAL A 28 -10.30 -3.91 8.20
N LYS A 29 -11.46 -3.24 8.13
CA LYS A 29 -11.99 -2.68 6.89
C LYS A 29 -11.57 -1.22 6.81
N TYR A 30 -10.58 -0.93 5.97
CA TYR A 30 -10.22 0.43 5.65
C TYR A 30 -11.37 1.11 4.88
N ASP A 31 -11.77 2.29 5.34
CA ASP A 31 -12.67 3.17 4.58
C ASP A 31 -11.92 3.85 3.44
N ASP A 32 -10.66 4.20 3.69
CA ASP A 32 -9.67 4.63 2.71
C ASP A 32 -8.33 4.02 3.08
N PHE A 33 -7.63 3.46 2.10
CA PHE A 33 -6.24 3.03 2.25
C PHE A 33 -5.55 3.40 0.95
N ARG A 34 -4.48 4.18 1.04
CA ARG A 34 -3.71 4.66 -0.12
C ARG A 34 -2.23 4.49 0.15
N PHE A 35 -1.54 3.82 -0.75
CA PHE A 35 -0.09 3.77 -0.77
C PHE A 35 0.42 4.26 -2.12
N ILE A 36 1.29 5.27 -2.09
CA ILE A 36 1.82 5.96 -3.26
C ILE A 36 3.34 5.99 -3.19
N THR A 37 4.01 5.62 -4.27
CA THR A 37 5.44 5.94 -4.46
C THR A 37 5.58 7.14 -5.37
N TYR A 38 6.44 8.08 -5.00
CA TYR A 38 6.59 9.33 -5.71
C TYR A 38 8.03 9.87 -5.65
N GLU A 39 8.34 10.77 -6.57
CA GLU A 39 9.60 11.49 -6.63
C GLU A 39 9.36 12.99 -6.84
N HIS A 40 10.31 13.81 -6.41
CA HIS A 40 10.30 15.24 -6.70
C HIS A 40 10.84 15.49 -8.10
N SER A 41 10.09 16.26 -8.90
CA SER A 41 10.41 16.63 -10.28
C SER A 41 10.18 18.13 -10.44
N GLY A 42 11.27 18.91 -10.36
CA GLY A 42 11.19 20.37 -10.24
C GLY A 42 10.54 20.81 -8.93
N GLU A 43 9.51 21.65 -9.02
CA GLU A 43 8.72 22.13 -7.86
C GLU A 43 7.55 21.20 -7.49
N GLY A 44 7.36 20.11 -8.23
CA GLY A 44 6.21 19.22 -8.08
C GLY A 44 6.59 17.80 -7.71
N VAL A 45 5.55 17.03 -7.40
CA VAL A 45 5.66 15.58 -7.20
C VAL A 45 5.20 14.81 -8.44
N GLU A 46 5.95 13.77 -8.77
CA GLU A 46 5.69 12.82 -9.83
C GLU A 46 5.34 11.47 -9.22
N ILE A 47 4.17 10.94 -9.55
CA ILE A 47 3.67 9.69 -8.98
C ILE A 47 4.18 8.52 -9.82
N GLY A 48 5.00 7.66 -9.20
CA GLY A 48 5.53 6.44 -9.79
C GLY A 48 4.54 5.27 -9.67
N SER A 49 3.87 5.15 -8.53
CA SER A 49 2.78 4.21 -8.34
C SER A 49 1.68 4.79 -7.46
N PHE A 50 0.45 4.35 -7.70
CA PHE A 50 -0.68 4.61 -6.82
C PHE A 50 -1.38 3.29 -6.54
N SER A 51 -1.68 3.04 -5.28
CA SER A 51 -2.48 1.89 -4.89
C SER A 51 -3.53 2.26 -3.86
N LYS A 52 -4.67 1.57 -3.91
CA LYS A 52 -5.71 1.68 -2.89
C LYS A 52 -6.33 0.32 -2.57
N ILE A 53 -6.76 0.14 -1.32
CA ILE A 53 -7.50 -1.05 -0.90
C ILE A 53 -8.95 -0.64 -0.64
N ASP A 54 -9.90 -1.32 -1.28
CA ASP A 54 -11.32 -1.08 -1.01
C ASP A 54 -11.85 -1.93 0.16
N LYS A 55 -13.09 -1.66 0.58
CA LYS A 55 -13.77 -2.35 1.70
C LYS A 55 -13.91 -3.87 1.52
N LYS A 56 -13.69 -4.39 0.31
CA LYS A 56 -13.72 -5.82 -0.01
C LYS A 56 -12.32 -6.44 -0.04
N GLY A 57 -11.29 -5.69 0.35
CA GLY A 57 -9.91 -6.15 0.34
C GLY A 57 -9.31 -6.24 -1.07
N VAL A 58 -9.90 -5.55 -2.05
CA VAL A 58 -9.32 -5.48 -3.38
C VAL A 58 -8.27 -4.38 -3.42
N LEU A 59 -7.05 -4.75 -3.77
CA LEU A 59 -5.95 -3.84 -4.09
C LEU A 59 -6.04 -3.41 -5.55
N TRP A 60 -6.26 -2.12 -5.77
CA TRP A 60 -6.24 -1.47 -7.07
C TRP A 60 -4.90 -0.78 -7.25
N VAL A 61 -4.24 -0.99 -8.38
CA VAL A 61 -2.87 -0.50 -8.60
C VAL A 61 -2.76 0.22 -9.94
N PHE A 62 -2.12 1.38 -9.91
CA PHE A 62 -1.57 2.09 -11.05
C PHE A 62 -0.05 2.10 -10.95
N LEU A 63 0.63 1.76 -12.04
CA LEU A 63 2.08 1.86 -12.18
C LEU A 63 2.41 2.75 -13.38
N LYS A 64 3.23 3.78 -13.14
CA LYS A 64 3.93 4.49 -14.21
C LYS A 64 5.16 3.66 -14.60
N ARG A 65 5.26 3.31 -15.88
CA ARG A 65 6.38 2.56 -16.45
C ARG A 65 7.18 3.49 -17.36
N SER A 66 8.33 3.01 -17.83
CA SER A 66 9.22 3.83 -18.68
C SER A 66 8.57 4.30 -19.98
N LYS A 67 7.66 3.50 -20.56
CA LYS A 67 7.03 3.78 -21.87
C LYS A 67 5.53 4.09 -21.80
N ASP A 68 4.86 3.72 -20.71
CA ASP A 68 3.40 3.82 -20.59
C ASP A 68 2.96 3.77 -19.12
N SER A 69 1.67 3.51 -18.90
CA SER A 69 1.12 3.19 -17.59
C SER A 69 0.29 1.92 -17.65
N ALA A 70 0.21 1.22 -16.52
CA ALA A 70 -0.58 -0.01 -16.40
C ALA A 70 -1.43 0.00 -15.14
N TYR A 71 -2.57 -0.68 -15.22
CA TYR A 71 -3.52 -0.79 -14.13
C TYR A 71 -3.73 -2.28 -13.81
N TYR A 72 -3.74 -2.61 -12.53
CA TYR A 72 -3.93 -3.97 -12.04
C TYR A 72 -4.95 -4.01 -10.91
N LYS A 73 -5.53 -5.20 -10.71
CA LYS A 73 -6.45 -5.49 -9.62
C LYS A 73 -6.09 -6.83 -8.99
N TYR A 74 -5.85 -6.82 -7.69
CA TYR A 74 -5.52 -8.00 -6.90
C TYR A 74 -6.51 -8.18 -5.76
N GLN A 75 -6.96 -9.41 -5.53
CA GLN A 75 -7.67 -9.74 -4.30
C GLN A 75 -6.64 -10.05 -3.22
N LEU A 76 -6.67 -9.31 -2.11
CA LEU A 76 -5.88 -9.66 -0.93
C LEU A 76 -6.56 -10.79 -0.17
N SER A 77 -5.75 -11.72 0.33
CA SER A 77 -6.15 -12.77 1.26
C SER A 77 -6.37 -12.19 2.66
N ALA A 78 -7.07 -12.95 3.50
CA ALA A 78 -7.33 -12.56 4.89
C ALA A 78 -6.03 -12.28 5.68
N ASN A 79 -5.01 -13.15 5.50
CA ASN A 79 -3.70 -13.00 6.15
C ASN A 79 -2.96 -11.75 5.67
N GLU A 80 -3.06 -11.39 4.38
CA GLU A 80 -2.47 -10.16 3.87
C GLU A 80 -3.16 -8.93 4.47
N ILE A 81 -4.49 -8.93 4.57
CA ILE A 81 -5.26 -7.84 5.21
C ILE A 81 -4.91 -7.73 6.70
N GLU A 82 -4.79 -8.85 7.40
CA GLU A 82 -4.39 -8.87 8.82
C GLU A 82 -3.01 -8.27 9.04
N LYS A 83 -2.02 -8.61 8.20
CA LYS A 83 -0.68 -8.00 8.29
C LYS A 83 -0.70 -6.48 8.14
N LEU A 84 -1.61 -5.93 7.31
CA LEU A 84 -1.72 -4.48 7.13
C LEU A 84 -2.33 -3.78 8.35
N SER A 85 -3.01 -4.49 9.26
CA SER A 85 -3.62 -3.89 10.45
C SER A 85 -2.60 -3.27 11.39
N ILE A 86 -1.31 -3.60 11.24
CA ILE A 86 -0.23 -2.93 11.96
C ILE A 86 -0.27 -1.41 11.75
N PHE A 87 -0.62 -0.93 10.54
CA PHE A 87 -0.68 0.51 10.26
C PHE A 87 -1.75 1.26 11.05
N SER A 88 -2.71 0.55 11.63
CA SER A 88 -3.73 1.10 12.52
C SER A 88 -3.50 0.80 14.01
N SER A 89 -2.39 0.13 14.37
CA SER A 89 -2.10 -0.25 15.76
C SER A 89 -1.59 0.90 16.63
N LYS A 90 -0.98 1.92 16.02
CA LYS A 90 -0.46 3.15 16.62
C LYS A 90 -0.45 4.26 15.55
N LYS A 91 -0.06 5.49 15.89
CA LYS A 91 0.07 6.54 14.88
C LYS A 91 1.17 6.18 13.89
N LEU A 92 0.98 6.54 12.62
CA LEU A 92 1.95 6.24 11.57
C LEU A 92 3.33 6.83 11.85
N GLU A 93 3.38 8.02 12.47
CA GLU A 93 4.63 8.66 12.87
C GLU A 93 5.37 7.87 13.96
N ASP A 94 4.67 7.10 14.80
CA ASP A 94 5.29 6.29 15.85
C ASP A 94 6.05 5.07 15.31
N PHE A 95 5.98 4.80 14.00
CA PHE A 95 6.82 3.81 13.32
C PHE A 95 8.17 4.39 12.86
N VAL A 96 8.40 5.70 12.98
CA VAL A 96 9.64 6.33 12.55
C VAL A 96 10.73 6.09 13.58
N ILE A 97 11.76 5.31 13.23
CA ILE A 97 12.90 5.00 14.11
C ILE A 97 14.04 6.00 13.99
N ARG A 98 14.09 6.71 12.86
CA ARG A 98 15.18 7.62 12.52
C ARG A 98 14.63 8.81 11.77
N LYS A 99 15.07 10.02 12.14
CA LYS A 99 14.56 11.30 11.60
C LYS A 99 15.57 12.08 10.77
N GLN A 100 16.82 11.60 10.65
CA GLN A 100 17.89 12.27 9.90
C GLN A 100 18.88 11.24 9.34
N LEU A 101 19.44 11.47 8.15
CA LEU A 101 20.56 10.66 7.63
C LEU A 101 21.84 10.90 8.43
N ASP A 102 22.77 9.94 8.41
CA ASP A 102 24.10 10.19 8.96
C ASP A 102 24.80 11.23 8.09
N GLN A 103 25.72 11.97 8.70
CA GLN A 103 26.52 12.94 7.98
C GLN A 103 27.26 12.25 6.82
N GLY A 104 27.17 12.84 5.62
CA GLY A 104 27.81 12.30 4.42
C GLY A 104 27.06 11.14 3.75
N ILE A 105 25.92 10.71 4.28
CA ILE A 105 25.06 9.71 3.63
C ILE A 105 23.93 10.40 2.88
N GLY A 106 23.81 10.07 1.59
CA GLY A 106 22.67 10.44 0.75
C GLY A 106 21.65 9.31 0.66
N TYR A 107 20.38 9.66 0.40
CA TYR A 107 19.34 8.70 0.02
C TYR A 107 18.98 8.92 -1.45
N ALA A 108 19.08 7.87 -2.28
CA ALA A 108 18.76 7.94 -3.71
C ALA A 108 17.40 7.32 -4.07
N GLY A 109 16.72 6.68 -3.12
CA GLY A 109 15.44 6.00 -3.39
C GLY A 109 14.24 6.94 -3.53
N SER A 110 13.07 6.36 -3.77
CA SER A 110 11.82 7.09 -3.91
C SER A 110 11.18 7.39 -2.56
N SER A 111 10.44 8.49 -2.48
CA SER A 111 9.61 8.80 -1.33
C SER A 111 8.29 8.04 -1.41
N ASN A 112 7.68 7.83 -0.25
CA ASN A 112 6.43 7.08 -0.14
C ASN A 112 5.42 7.88 0.65
N PHE A 113 4.15 7.73 0.31
CA PHE A 113 3.02 8.23 1.07
C PHE A 113 2.12 7.06 1.43
N LEU A 114 1.72 6.98 2.70
CA LEU A 114 0.70 6.07 3.18
C LEU A 114 -0.39 6.90 3.86
N GLY A 115 -1.64 6.66 3.49
CA GLY A 115 -2.81 7.23 4.14
C GLY A 115 -3.82 6.15 4.44
N LEU A 116 -4.39 6.17 5.64
CA LEU A 116 -5.43 5.25 6.06
C LEU A 116 -6.55 5.99 6.78
N LYS A 117 -7.78 5.50 6.60
CA LYS A 117 -8.97 5.93 7.31
C LYS A 117 -9.76 4.72 7.79
N LEU A 118 -10.06 4.67 9.08
CA LEU A 118 -10.89 3.65 9.73
C LEU A 118 -11.95 4.35 10.57
N GLY A 119 -13.19 4.41 10.09
CA GLY A 119 -14.25 5.16 10.73
C GLY A 119 -13.89 6.65 10.84
N ASN A 120 -13.73 7.12 12.08
CA ASN A 120 -13.37 8.50 12.37
C ASN A 120 -11.86 8.74 12.49
N ASP A 121 -11.07 7.67 12.57
CA ASP A 121 -9.62 7.78 12.67
C ASP A 121 -9.02 7.87 11.27
N GLU A 122 -8.26 8.93 11.04
CA GLU A 122 -7.49 9.14 9.81
C GLU A 122 -6.04 9.42 10.19
N ASP A 123 -5.11 8.78 9.46
CA ASP A 123 -3.69 8.99 9.63
C ASP A 123 -2.96 8.96 8.28
N LYS A 124 -1.92 9.77 8.16
CA LYS A 124 -1.16 9.98 6.93
C LYS A 124 0.31 10.20 7.26
N ILE A 125 1.17 9.67 6.41
CA ILE A 125 2.62 9.83 6.54
C ILE A 125 3.27 9.85 5.16
N CYS A 126 4.17 10.81 4.95
CA CYS A 126 5.23 10.69 3.98
C CYS A 126 6.44 10.03 4.67
N PHE A 127 7.05 9.03 4.04
CA PHE A 127 8.10 8.20 4.64
C PHE A 127 9.13 7.68 3.63
N ILE A 128 10.26 7.26 4.19
CA ILE A 128 11.36 6.58 3.50
C ILE A 128 11.61 5.26 4.24
N LYS A 129 11.52 4.10 3.57
CA LYS A 129 11.49 2.78 4.24
C LYS A 129 12.64 2.53 5.23
N PRO A 130 13.91 2.85 4.94
CA PRO A 130 15.00 2.68 5.91
C PRO A 130 14.86 3.46 7.21
N PHE A 131 13.89 4.38 7.31
CA PHE A 131 13.66 5.23 8.48
C PHE A 131 12.48 4.74 9.33
N MET A 132 11.83 3.66 8.90
CA MET A 132 10.70 3.03 9.57
C MET A 132 11.15 1.79 10.35
N ASP A 133 10.41 1.43 11.40
CA ASP A 133 10.67 0.22 12.18
C ASP A 133 10.45 -1.05 11.34
N LYS A 134 10.87 -2.18 11.92
CA LYS A 134 10.82 -3.48 11.25
C LYS A 134 9.39 -3.93 10.97
N ASP A 135 8.46 -3.74 11.91
CA ASP A 135 7.08 -4.22 11.77
C ASP A 135 6.35 -3.48 10.64
N PHE A 136 6.58 -2.17 10.53
CA PHE A 136 6.12 -1.36 9.41
C PHE A 136 6.68 -1.88 8.08
N ASN A 137 8.00 -2.10 8.03
CA ASN A 137 8.69 -2.51 6.82
C ASN A 137 8.30 -3.92 6.36
N ASP A 138 8.07 -4.85 7.29
CA ASP A 138 7.61 -6.21 6.98
C ASP A 138 6.22 -6.19 6.32
N ALA A 139 5.29 -5.39 6.85
CA ALA A 139 3.97 -5.21 6.24
C ALA A 139 4.05 -4.50 4.88
N MET A 140 4.90 -3.48 4.77
CA MET A 140 5.09 -2.77 3.50
C MET A 140 5.72 -3.64 2.43
N MET A 141 6.69 -4.48 2.77
CA MET A 141 7.32 -5.41 1.82
C MET A 141 6.29 -6.35 1.18
N MET A 142 5.38 -6.91 2.00
CA MET A 142 4.27 -7.73 1.48
C MET A 142 3.35 -6.94 0.53
N LEU A 143 3.00 -5.71 0.89
CA LEU A 143 2.16 -4.86 0.06
C LEU A 143 2.85 -4.51 -1.27
N GLU A 144 4.12 -4.13 -1.22
CA GLU A 144 4.92 -3.78 -2.38
C GLU A 144 5.10 -4.96 -3.35
N ASP A 145 5.33 -6.16 -2.84
CA ASP A 145 5.40 -7.38 -3.65
C ASP A 145 4.13 -7.56 -4.50
N LYS A 146 2.96 -7.14 -3.98
CA LYS A 146 1.71 -7.14 -4.75
C LYS A 146 1.57 -5.94 -5.66
N VAL A 147 1.89 -4.73 -5.17
CA VAL A 147 1.78 -3.49 -5.94
C VAL A 147 2.66 -3.54 -7.19
N PHE A 148 3.89 -4.02 -7.07
CA PHE A 148 4.84 -4.09 -8.18
C PHE A 148 4.76 -5.40 -8.96
N LYS A 149 3.90 -6.34 -8.54
CA LYS A 149 3.57 -7.50 -9.37
C LYS A 149 2.95 -7.02 -10.67
N GLN A 150 3.53 -7.40 -11.80
CA GLN A 150 3.01 -7.12 -13.14
C GLN A 150 2.48 -8.43 -13.74
N SER A 151 1.28 -8.82 -13.31
CA SER A 151 0.64 -10.06 -13.78
C SER A 151 -0.43 -9.75 -14.82
N ASP A 152 -0.28 -10.27 -16.04
CA ASP A 152 -1.20 -10.00 -17.14
C ASP A 152 -2.63 -10.49 -16.86
N SER A 153 -2.80 -11.59 -16.11
CA SER A 153 -4.12 -12.08 -15.68
C SER A 153 -4.87 -11.12 -14.74
N ASN A 154 -4.16 -10.17 -14.14
CA ASN A 154 -4.71 -9.18 -13.21
C ASN A 154 -4.75 -7.77 -13.81
N LYS A 155 -4.29 -7.61 -15.06
CA LYS A 155 -4.29 -6.34 -15.76
C LYS A 155 -5.72 -5.93 -16.09
N ILE A 156 -6.01 -4.64 -15.91
CA ILE A 156 -7.30 -4.04 -16.22
C ILE A 156 -7.08 -2.81 -17.10
N SER A 157 -8.16 -2.29 -17.71
CA SER A 157 -8.08 -1.16 -18.62
C SER A 157 -7.67 0.14 -17.92
N ARG A 158 -8.47 0.59 -16.92
CA ARG A 158 -8.22 1.80 -16.13
C ARG A 158 -9.18 1.87 -14.94
N PHE A 159 -8.81 2.61 -13.90
CA PHE A 159 -9.74 3.15 -12.92
C PHE A 159 -9.48 4.63 -12.67
N ASN A 160 -10.47 5.35 -12.12
CA ASN A 160 -10.35 6.78 -11.89
C ASN A 160 -9.40 7.09 -10.73
N ILE A 161 -8.48 8.03 -10.95
CA ILE A 161 -7.49 8.51 -9.99
C ILE A 161 -7.39 10.03 -10.11
N ASP A 162 -7.68 10.73 -9.03
CA ASP A 162 -7.46 12.18 -8.95
C ASP A 162 -6.02 12.47 -8.52
N PHE A 163 -5.11 12.45 -9.50
CA PHE A 163 -3.71 12.76 -9.24
C PHE A 163 -3.49 14.18 -8.74
N VAL A 164 -4.35 15.15 -9.08
CA VAL A 164 -4.17 16.54 -8.62
C VAL A 164 -4.40 16.61 -7.12
N SER A 165 -5.47 16.01 -6.62
CA SER A 165 -5.74 15.95 -5.18
C SER A 165 -4.66 15.16 -4.44
N ILE A 166 -4.20 14.02 -4.99
CA ILE A 166 -3.16 13.20 -4.36
C ILE A 166 -1.86 13.98 -4.21
N LYS A 167 -1.43 14.70 -5.27
CA LYS A 167 -0.21 15.51 -5.21
C LYS A 167 -0.32 16.62 -4.16
N ARG A 168 -1.49 17.25 -4.03
CA ARG A 168 -1.75 18.25 -2.99
C ARG A 168 -1.68 17.64 -1.59
N ASP A 169 -2.27 16.46 -1.39
CA ASP A 169 -2.20 15.73 -0.12
C ASP A 169 -0.76 15.42 0.28
N ILE A 170 0.04 14.91 -0.67
CA ILE A 170 1.47 14.61 -0.45
C ILE A 170 2.23 15.87 -0.03
N LEU A 171 2.13 16.95 -0.81
CA LEU A 171 2.85 18.19 -0.52
C LEU A 171 2.41 18.83 0.81
N LYS A 172 1.13 18.70 1.18
CA LYS A 172 0.65 19.14 2.50
C LYS A 172 1.27 18.29 3.61
N GLN A 173 1.31 16.97 3.41
CA GLN A 173 1.79 16.02 4.40
C GLN A 173 3.31 16.10 4.58
N GLU A 174 4.09 16.35 3.53
CA GLU A 174 5.54 16.59 3.63
C GLU A 174 5.88 17.79 4.53
N ARG A 175 5.04 18.85 4.53
CA ARG A 175 5.21 20.00 5.44
C ARG A 175 4.95 19.64 6.90
N ILE A 176 4.19 18.58 7.16
CA ILE A 176 3.91 18.06 8.50
C ILE A 176 5.03 17.09 8.91
N ASN A 177 5.46 16.21 8.02
CA ASN A 177 6.56 15.27 8.25
C ASN A 177 7.93 15.94 8.03
N PHE A 178 8.25 16.94 8.85
CA PHE A 178 9.49 17.75 8.78
C PHE A 178 10.79 16.96 9.02
N TYR A 179 10.70 15.65 9.28
CA TYR A 179 11.81 14.74 9.54
C TYR A 179 12.25 13.94 8.31
N LEU A 180 11.63 14.14 7.15
CA LEU A 180 12.11 13.45 5.95
C LEU A 180 13.47 14.03 5.55
N PRO A 181 14.52 13.20 5.44
CA PRO A 181 15.81 13.70 5.00
C PRO A 181 15.67 14.33 3.61
N GLN A 182 16.25 15.51 3.46
CA GLN A 182 16.34 16.13 2.14
C GLN A 182 17.17 15.23 1.23
N LYS A 183 16.59 14.82 0.10
CA LYS A 183 17.29 14.04 -0.90
C LYS A 183 18.47 14.88 -1.41
N GLN A 184 19.71 14.40 -1.20
CA GLN A 184 20.85 15.00 -1.89
C GLN A 184 20.69 14.68 -3.37
N LEU A 185 20.47 15.71 -4.18
CA LEU A 185 20.56 15.59 -5.63
C LEU A 185 22.02 15.31 -6.00
N PRO A 186 22.29 14.49 -7.03
CA PRO A 186 23.66 14.35 -7.53
C PRO A 186 24.22 15.75 -7.86
N PRO A 187 25.53 15.99 -7.65
CA PRO A 187 26.15 17.26 -7.99
C PRO A 187 25.79 17.64 -9.42
N LYS A 188 25.41 18.90 -9.67
CA LYS A 188 25.24 19.40 -11.04
C LYS A 188 26.57 19.18 -11.77
N ILE A 189 26.57 18.32 -12.79
CA ILE A 189 27.70 18.23 -13.71
C ILE A 189 27.77 19.59 -14.40
N LEU A 190 28.76 20.40 -14.04
CA LEU A 190 29.14 21.58 -14.80
C LEU A 190 29.53 21.08 -16.19
N LYS A 191 28.70 21.36 -17.19
CA LYS A 191 29.11 21.19 -18.58
C LYS A 191 30.21 22.21 -18.84
N TRP A 192 31.43 21.72 -19.02
CA TRP A 192 32.56 22.49 -19.52
C TRP A 192 32.40 22.72 -21.02
#